data_AF-A0A7V2HEE4-F1
#
_entry.id   AF-A0A7V2HEE4-F1
#
_cell.length_a   1.000
_cell.length_b   1.000
_cell.length_c   1.000
_cell.angle_alpha   90.00
_cell.angle_beta   90.00
_cell.angle_gamma   90.00
#
_symmetry.space_group_name_H-M   'P 1'
#
loop_
_entity.id
_entity.type
_entity.pdbx_description
1 polymer ?
#
loop_
_entity_poly.entity_id
_entity_poly.type
_entity_poly.pdbx_seq_one_letter_code
_entity_poly.pdbx_strand_id
1 'polypeptide(L)'
;MKPSSPTIDVDLAELDRIIDEGMRAPLSESNGQKLKNALHALVERVAPRWRTTEKTRAVFEKPPNTEPEPEKPPPASGRPAPAGHGRNGAVRFPGAHKVAIPHAKLRHGDPCPECGAGKVYRQKQPKTLVRIVGRPPLEATRYEMERLRCNGCNQVFTAQVPPDAGPEKYDQTAAAMIAQLRYGSGVPFKRLERLEGNLGIPLPAATQWGLVERKAERIRPAYDELIRQAAQGEVVHNDDTGMRILHLAREPAPEGKGERTGVFTSGIVSRVGVWLIALFFSGWKHAGENLADVLKRRAPGLQPLIQMCDALSRNAPKLSEGVRLLLANCLSHGRRQFVDVAENFPAECRYVLETLGGVWYNDELARRRNLSPDERLRFHQEHSAPLMKTLKEWMEAQLAEHKTEPNSGLGKAIQYMLRHWQPLTLFLRERAAPLDNNLVERALKKAILHRKNSLFYKTKKGAEVGDLFMSLIHTCELNGANPFDYLTELMRHSEELKQNPAAWMPWNYRDTLSDSVR
;
A
#
# COMPACT_ATOMS: atom_id res chain seq x y z
N MET A 1 38.28 -13.17 -23.61
CA MET A 1 37.40 -12.55 -24.63
C MET A 1 36.13 -13.37 -24.71
N LYS A 2 34.98 -12.84 -24.28
CA LYS A 2 33.67 -13.49 -24.49
C LYS A 2 33.12 -13.03 -25.84
N PRO A 3 32.50 -13.92 -26.65
CA PRO A 3 31.91 -13.53 -27.92
C PRO A 3 30.79 -12.51 -27.69
N SER A 4 30.79 -11.44 -28.48
CA SER A 4 29.73 -10.44 -28.46
C SER A 4 28.39 -11.10 -28.74
N SER A 5 27.37 -10.80 -27.91
CA SER A 5 25.99 -11.11 -28.25
C SER A 5 25.67 -10.55 -29.63
N PRO A 6 25.12 -11.33 -30.57
CA PRO A 6 24.80 -10.82 -31.89
C PRO A 6 23.77 -9.70 -31.76
N THR A 7 24.12 -8.50 -32.24
CA THR A 7 23.18 -7.41 -32.43
C THR A 7 22.19 -7.86 -33.51
N ILE A 8 20.96 -8.17 -33.13
CA ILE A 8 19.90 -8.50 -34.10
C ILE A 8 19.39 -7.15 -34.62
N ASP A 9 19.82 -6.77 -35.81
CA ASP A 9 19.26 -5.63 -36.54
C ASP A 9 17.91 -6.07 -37.12
N VAL A 10 16.83 -5.39 -36.74
CA VAL A 10 15.47 -5.78 -37.11
C VAL A 10 14.95 -4.77 -38.14
N ASP A 11 15.00 -5.15 -39.41
CA ASP A 11 14.39 -4.38 -40.50
C ASP A 11 12.92 -4.80 -40.67
N LEU A 12 12.00 -3.87 -40.42
CA LEU A 12 10.55 -4.08 -40.54
C LEU A 12 10.13 -4.41 -41.97
N ALA A 13 10.78 -3.79 -42.98
CA ALA A 13 10.46 -4.06 -44.38
C ALA A 13 10.95 -5.45 -44.83
N GLU A 14 11.98 -6.01 -44.20
CA GLU A 14 12.40 -7.39 -44.40
C GLU A 14 11.43 -8.37 -43.75
N LEU A 15 10.97 -8.10 -42.52
CA LEU A 15 10.01 -8.94 -41.83
C LEU A 15 8.65 -9.00 -42.53
N ASP A 16 8.13 -7.86 -43.01
CA ASP A 16 6.86 -7.82 -43.75
C ASP A 16 6.94 -8.65 -45.04
N ARG A 17 8.06 -8.55 -45.77
CA ARG A 17 8.31 -9.39 -46.96
C ARG A 17 8.36 -10.88 -46.63
N ILE A 18 9.00 -11.25 -45.52
CA ILE A 18 9.05 -12.65 -45.07
C ILE A 18 7.64 -13.14 -44.71
N ILE A 19 6.83 -12.33 -44.03
CA ILE A 19 5.45 -12.71 -43.68
C ILE A 19 4.60 -12.89 -44.93
N ASP A 20 4.68 -11.94 -45.87
CA ASP A 20 3.95 -12.01 -47.15
C ASP A 20 4.34 -13.23 -47.99
N GLU A 21 5.62 -13.62 -47.97
CA GLU A 21 6.11 -14.84 -48.60
C GLU A 21 5.55 -16.10 -47.91
N GLY A 22 5.56 -16.12 -46.57
CA GLY A 22 5.02 -17.21 -45.76
C GLY A 22 3.51 -17.42 -45.89
N MET A 23 2.77 -16.38 -46.29
CA MET A 23 1.33 -16.50 -46.61
C MET A 23 1.06 -17.12 -47.98
N ARG A 24 2.05 -17.17 -48.88
CA ARG A 24 1.91 -17.67 -50.26
C ARG A 24 2.56 -19.03 -50.46
N ALA A 25 3.60 -19.34 -49.70
CA ALA A 25 4.31 -20.62 -49.73
C ALA A 25 4.96 -20.92 -48.37
N PRO A 26 5.34 -22.19 -48.07
CA PRO A 26 6.08 -22.52 -46.86
C PRO A 26 7.39 -21.73 -46.76
N LEU A 27 7.65 -21.14 -45.60
CA LEU A 27 8.87 -20.37 -45.36
C LEU A 27 10.12 -21.25 -45.45
N SER A 28 11.19 -20.68 -46.01
CA SER A 28 12.52 -21.26 -45.88
C SER A 28 12.97 -21.28 -44.42
N GLU A 29 13.81 -22.24 -44.05
CA GLU A 29 14.31 -22.41 -42.68
C GLU A 29 15.02 -21.14 -42.17
N SER A 30 15.76 -20.45 -43.05
CA SER A 30 16.43 -19.18 -42.75
C SER A 30 15.43 -18.07 -42.40
N ASN A 31 14.37 -17.91 -43.20
CA ASN A 31 13.33 -16.90 -42.98
C ASN A 31 12.51 -17.20 -41.73
N GLY A 32 12.20 -18.49 -41.47
CA GLY A 32 11.57 -18.92 -40.23
C GLY A 32 12.40 -18.60 -38.99
N GLN A 33 13.72 -18.82 -39.05
CA GLN A 33 14.63 -18.52 -37.94
C GLN A 33 14.80 -17.01 -37.71
N LYS A 34 14.81 -16.19 -38.78
CA LYS A 34 14.82 -14.73 -38.67
C LYS A 34 13.56 -14.20 -37.99
N LEU A 35 12.39 -14.68 -38.39
CA LEU A 35 11.12 -14.28 -37.78
C LEU A 35 11.07 -14.65 -36.29
N LYS A 36 11.54 -15.87 -35.96
CA LYS A 36 11.64 -16.36 -34.58
C LYS A 36 12.58 -15.51 -33.74
N ASN A 37 13.76 -15.17 -34.27
CA ASN A 37 14.74 -14.33 -33.58
C ASN A 37 14.21 -12.91 -33.34
N ALA A 38 13.54 -12.31 -34.32
CA ALA A 38 12.91 -11.00 -34.17
C ALA A 38 11.81 -11.01 -33.11
N LEU A 39 10.97 -12.06 -33.08
CA LEU A 39 9.92 -12.23 -32.08
C LEU A 39 10.51 -12.36 -30.66
N HIS A 40 11.59 -13.15 -30.49
CA HIS A 40 12.28 -13.26 -29.20
C HIS A 40 12.87 -11.93 -28.74
N ALA A 41 13.48 -11.15 -29.63
CA ALA A 41 14.02 -9.82 -29.31
C ALA A 41 12.92 -8.82 -28.90
N LEU A 42 11.74 -8.89 -29.54
CA LEU A 42 10.56 -8.10 -29.17
C LEU A 42 10.01 -8.49 -27.80
N VAL A 43 9.90 -9.79 -27.52
CA VAL A 43 9.46 -10.29 -26.21
C VAL A 43 10.40 -9.85 -25.09
N GLU A 44 11.71 -9.84 -25.31
CA GLU A 44 12.68 -9.35 -24.33
C GLU A 44 12.57 -7.84 -24.06
N ARG A 45 12.20 -7.04 -25.07
CA ARG A 45 12.06 -5.57 -24.94
C ARG A 45 10.69 -5.13 -24.41
N VAL A 46 9.63 -5.89 -24.70
CA VAL A 46 8.24 -5.53 -24.36
C VAL A 46 7.80 -6.14 -23.02
N ALA A 47 8.44 -7.22 -22.53
CA ALA A 47 8.12 -7.79 -21.22
C ALA A 47 8.42 -6.80 -20.08
N PRO A 48 7.39 -6.19 -19.44
CA PRO A 48 7.60 -5.37 -18.25
C PRO A 48 8.19 -6.24 -17.14
N ARG A 49 9.09 -5.67 -16.33
CA ARG A 49 9.46 -6.24 -15.04
C ARG A 49 8.28 -6.16 -14.08
N TRP A 50 7.35 -7.11 -14.20
CA TRP A 50 6.27 -7.29 -13.24
C TRP A 50 6.85 -7.64 -11.87
N ARG A 51 6.58 -6.80 -10.87
CA ARG A 51 6.67 -7.17 -9.46
C ARG A 51 5.25 -7.46 -8.96
N THR A 52 5.10 -8.66 -8.41
CA THR A 52 3.97 -9.25 -7.65
C THR A 52 2.97 -10.13 -8.42
N THR A 53 2.57 -11.18 -7.70
CA THR A 53 1.95 -12.48 -8.09
C THR A 53 2.80 -13.31 -9.06
N GLU A 54 3.16 -14.52 -8.63
CA GLU A 54 4.08 -15.42 -9.32
C GLU A 54 3.67 -15.64 -10.78
N LYS A 55 4.64 -15.49 -11.69
CA LYS A 55 4.45 -15.78 -13.12
C LYS A 55 4.06 -17.25 -13.28
N THR A 56 3.16 -17.57 -14.20
CA THR A 56 2.73 -18.95 -14.50
C THR A 56 3.94 -19.89 -14.68
N ARG A 57 5.01 -19.44 -15.36
CA ARG A 57 6.28 -20.19 -15.47
C ARG A 57 6.91 -20.57 -14.12
N ALA A 58 6.84 -19.71 -13.11
CA ALA A 58 7.41 -19.95 -11.78
C ALA A 58 6.60 -20.96 -10.96
N VAL A 59 5.33 -21.20 -11.32
CA VAL A 59 4.49 -22.25 -10.73
C VAL A 59 4.83 -23.63 -11.33
N PHE A 60 5.22 -23.67 -12.60
CA PHE A 60 5.48 -24.92 -13.34
C PHE A 60 6.96 -25.33 -13.44
N GLU A 61 7.90 -24.43 -13.15
CA GLU A 61 9.34 -24.70 -13.21
C GLU A 61 9.96 -24.65 -11.80
N LYS A 62 10.01 -25.79 -11.09
CA LYS A 62 10.97 -26.01 -10.00
C LYS A 62 12.20 -26.71 -10.59
N PRO A 63 13.42 -26.16 -10.49
CA PRO A 63 14.60 -26.88 -10.94
C PRO A 63 14.86 -28.09 -10.02
N PRO A 64 15.39 -29.21 -10.56
CA PRO A 64 15.79 -30.35 -9.75
C PRO A 64 16.95 -29.96 -8.83
N ASN A 65 16.83 -30.31 -7.54
CA ASN A 65 17.84 -30.09 -6.53
C ASN A 65 18.80 -31.27 -6.53
N THR A 66 19.82 -31.23 -7.39
CA THR A 66 20.98 -32.14 -7.35
C THR A 66 22.13 -31.47 -8.09
N GLU A 67 23.12 -30.95 -7.35
CA GLU A 67 24.58 -31.18 -7.54
C GLU A 67 25.42 -30.17 -6.73
N PRO A 68 26.68 -30.54 -6.36
CA PRO A 68 27.45 -29.87 -5.33
C PRO A 68 28.04 -28.53 -5.79
N GLU A 69 28.26 -27.63 -4.82
CA GLU A 69 28.82 -26.29 -5.04
C GLU A 69 30.14 -26.34 -5.85
N PRO A 70 30.22 -25.65 -7.01
CA PRO A 70 31.50 -25.42 -7.66
C PRO A 70 32.21 -24.21 -7.04
N GLU A 71 33.52 -24.33 -6.87
CA GLU A 71 34.42 -23.29 -6.37
C GLU A 71 34.32 -21.98 -7.18
N LYS A 72 34.36 -20.85 -6.46
CA LYS A 72 34.28 -19.50 -7.03
C LYS A 72 35.55 -19.14 -7.81
N PRO A 73 35.45 -18.72 -9.09
CA PRO A 73 36.57 -18.10 -9.79
C PRO A 73 36.70 -16.60 -9.41
N PRO A 74 37.90 -16.00 -9.58
CA PRO A 74 38.20 -14.64 -9.13
C PRO A 74 37.51 -13.58 -10.03
N PRO A 75 37.35 -12.34 -9.54
CA PRO A 75 36.53 -11.34 -10.21
C PRO A 75 37.26 -10.74 -11.42
N ALA A 76 36.64 -10.83 -12.60
CA ALA A 76 37.00 -10.02 -13.76
C ALA A 76 35.82 -9.11 -14.15
N SER A 77 36.20 -7.88 -14.42
CA SER A 77 35.42 -6.64 -14.50
C SER A 77 34.49 -6.53 -15.72
N GLY A 78 33.42 -5.74 -15.56
CA GLY A 78 32.68 -5.13 -16.67
C GLY A 78 31.34 -5.78 -17.04
N ARG A 79 30.34 -5.70 -16.15
CA ARG A 79 28.91 -5.69 -16.53
C ARG A 79 28.27 -4.41 -15.99
N PRO A 80 27.43 -3.69 -16.75
CA PRO A 80 26.66 -2.60 -16.19
C PRO A 80 25.74 -3.19 -15.12
N ALA A 81 25.78 -2.58 -13.93
CA ALA A 81 24.96 -3.00 -12.82
C ALA A 81 23.47 -3.03 -13.22
N PRO A 82 22.66 -3.97 -12.70
CA PRO A 82 21.21 -3.88 -12.83
C PRO A 82 20.79 -2.48 -12.38
N ALA A 83 19.87 -1.83 -13.12
CA ALA A 83 19.36 -0.50 -12.79
C ALA A 83 19.13 -0.42 -11.28
N GLY A 84 20.03 0.29 -10.60
CA GLY A 84 20.02 0.36 -9.16
C GLY A 84 18.68 0.90 -8.72
N HIS A 85 18.29 0.60 -7.50
CA HIS A 85 17.34 1.43 -6.78
C HIS A 85 17.90 2.85 -6.79
N GLY A 86 17.54 3.64 -7.80
CA GLY A 86 18.19 4.89 -8.12
C GLY A 86 18.15 5.81 -6.92
N ARG A 87 19.17 6.65 -6.77
CA ARG A 87 19.14 7.75 -5.80
C ARG A 87 17.86 8.55 -6.06
N ASN A 88 17.03 8.72 -5.03
CA ASN A 88 15.84 9.56 -5.12
C ASN A 88 16.28 10.96 -5.60
N GLY A 89 15.65 11.46 -6.66
CA GLY A 89 15.86 12.84 -7.11
C GLY A 89 15.36 13.83 -6.05
N ALA A 90 15.88 15.06 -6.06
CA ALA A 90 15.57 16.05 -5.03
C ALA A 90 14.06 16.36 -4.87
N VAL A 91 13.30 16.21 -5.96
CA VAL A 91 11.84 16.37 -5.98
C VAL A 91 11.10 15.39 -5.05
N ARG A 92 11.75 14.28 -4.68
CA ARG A 92 11.19 13.23 -3.79
C ARG A 92 11.38 13.54 -2.30
N PHE A 93 11.93 14.71 -1.94
CA PHE A 93 12.13 15.14 -0.56
C PHE A 93 11.29 16.40 -0.25
N PRO A 94 9.94 16.33 -0.35
CA PRO A 94 9.09 17.51 -0.16
C PRO A 94 9.14 18.08 1.27
N GLY A 95 9.53 17.26 2.26
CA GLY A 95 9.73 17.70 3.65
C GLY A 95 11.12 18.26 3.96
N ALA A 96 12.03 18.34 3.00
CA ALA A 96 13.34 18.96 3.23
C ALA A 96 13.21 20.49 3.33
N HIS A 97 13.86 21.09 4.33
CA HIS A 97 13.93 22.54 4.46
C HIS A 97 14.61 23.16 3.23
N LYS A 98 13.87 23.97 2.48
CA LYS A 98 14.35 24.62 1.26
C LYS A 98 15.06 25.92 1.61
N VAL A 99 16.37 25.95 1.43
CA VAL A 99 17.17 27.18 1.55
C VAL A 99 17.59 27.62 0.16
N ALA A 100 17.15 28.81 -0.25
CA ALA A 100 17.63 29.43 -1.47
C ALA A 100 19.04 29.99 -1.22
N ILE A 101 20.04 29.45 -1.89
CA ILE A 101 21.42 29.94 -1.81
C ILE A 101 21.68 30.78 -3.07
N PRO A 102 21.81 32.11 -2.96
CA PRO A 102 22.18 32.95 -4.10
C PRO A 102 23.64 32.68 -4.49
N HIS A 103 23.97 32.89 -5.76
CA HIS A 103 25.36 32.82 -6.19
C HIS A 103 26.15 33.99 -5.58
N ALA A 104 27.24 33.68 -4.89
CA ALA A 104 27.93 34.67 -4.06
C ALA A 104 28.56 35.82 -4.87
N LYS A 105 28.99 35.56 -6.11
CA LYS A 105 29.80 36.49 -6.92
C LYS A 105 29.17 36.93 -8.25
N LEU A 106 28.05 36.34 -8.64
CA LEU A 106 27.45 36.55 -9.96
C LEU A 106 25.95 36.76 -9.80
N ARG A 107 25.43 37.76 -10.47
CA ARG A 107 24.03 38.12 -10.55
C ARG A 107 23.54 37.94 -11.97
N HIS A 108 22.22 37.84 -12.13
CA HIS A 108 21.61 37.81 -13.44
C HIS A 108 22.04 39.04 -14.26
N GLY A 109 22.57 38.81 -15.46
CA GLY A 109 23.02 39.85 -16.39
C GLY A 109 24.51 40.18 -16.34
N ASP A 110 25.26 39.66 -15.37
CA ASP A 110 26.71 39.88 -15.28
C ASP A 110 27.45 39.26 -16.48
N PRO A 111 28.60 39.82 -16.92
CA PRO A 111 29.43 39.19 -17.93
C PRO A 111 29.95 37.83 -17.43
N CYS A 112 30.00 36.85 -18.35
CA CYS A 112 30.47 35.51 -18.06
C CYS A 112 31.97 35.55 -17.75
N PRO A 113 32.40 35.08 -16.55
CA PRO A 113 33.80 35.17 -16.15
C PRO A 113 34.73 34.24 -16.95
N GLU A 114 34.18 33.24 -17.64
CA GLU A 114 34.96 32.28 -18.46
C GLU A 114 35.29 32.83 -19.84
N CYS A 115 34.30 33.39 -20.56
CA CYS A 115 34.47 33.81 -21.95
C CYS A 115 34.51 35.33 -22.15
N GLY A 116 34.18 36.13 -21.13
CA GLY A 116 34.19 37.60 -21.17
C GLY A 116 33.16 38.27 -22.07
N ALA A 117 32.60 37.57 -23.07
CA ALA A 117 31.67 38.11 -24.06
C ALA A 117 30.19 37.78 -23.76
N GLY A 118 29.91 36.68 -23.07
CA GLY A 118 28.55 36.25 -22.73
C GLY A 118 28.00 36.95 -21.48
N LYS A 119 26.68 36.87 -21.24
CA LYS A 119 26.05 37.25 -19.96
C LYS A 119 25.53 36.00 -19.24
N VAL A 120 25.58 36.00 -17.90
CA VAL A 120 25.05 34.90 -17.09
C VAL A 120 23.57 35.11 -16.80
N TYR A 121 22.78 34.05 -16.98
CA TYR A 121 21.33 34.09 -16.77
C TYR A 121 20.91 33.05 -15.74
N ARG A 122 19.82 33.35 -15.04
CA ARG A 122 19.22 32.40 -14.11
C ARG A 122 18.63 31.24 -14.91
N GLN A 123 19.05 30.02 -14.62
CA GLN A 123 18.37 28.84 -15.16
C GLN A 123 17.00 28.65 -14.51
N LYS A 124 16.00 28.26 -15.30
CA LYS A 124 14.62 28.02 -14.83
C LYS A 124 14.57 26.94 -13.73
N GLN A 125 15.41 25.92 -13.85
CA GLN A 125 15.54 24.86 -12.86
C GLN A 125 16.80 25.12 -12.02
N PRO A 126 16.69 25.39 -10.71
CA PRO A 126 17.86 25.47 -9.86
C PRO A 126 18.52 24.09 -9.75
N LYS A 127 19.85 24.06 -9.58
CA LYS A 127 20.56 22.83 -9.21
C LYS A 127 20.23 22.50 -7.76
N THR A 128 19.61 21.34 -7.54
CA THR A 128 19.19 20.93 -6.19
C THR A 128 20.15 19.89 -5.61
N LEU A 129 20.63 20.14 -4.40
CA LEU A 129 21.42 19.20 -3.60
C LEU A 129 20.59 18.79 -2.39
N VAL A 130 20.48 17.49 -2.13
CA VAL A 130 19.84 16.96 -0.91
C VAL A 130 20.93 16.41 0.00
N ARG A 131 21.06 16.99 1.19
CA ARG A 131 21.92 16.48 2.26
C ARG A 131 21.05 15.88 3.36
N ILE A 132 21.34 14.64 3.75
CA ILE A 132 20.64 13.94 4.82
C ILE A 132 21.65 13.77 5.96
N VAL A 133 21.27 14.17 7.18
CA VAL A 133 22.08 14.04 8.40
C VAL A 133 21.27 13.21 9.40
N GLY A 134 21.92 12.23 10.03
CA GLY A 134 21.28 11.41 11.06
C GLY A 134 21.08 12.22 12.35
N ARG A 135 19.90 12.05 12.96
CA ARG A 135 19.52 12.63 14.25
C ARG A 135 18.87 11.53 15.11
N PRO A 136 18.91 11.64 16.44
CA PRO A 136 18.14 10.73 17.28
C PRO A 136 16.65 10.89 16.96
N PRO A 137 15.83 9.83 17.07
CA PRO A 137 14.41 9.95 16.78
C PRO A 137 13.72 10.99 17.67
N LEU A 138 14.12 11.07 18.94
CA LEU A 138 13.75 12.16 19.84
C LEU A 138 14.99 13.00 20.18
N GLU A 139 14.85 14.32 20.22
CA GLU A 139 15.88 15.25 20.69
C GLU A 139 15.42 15.87 22.03
N ALA A 140 16.36 16.16 22.94
CA ALA A 140 16.05 16.74 24.25
C ALA A 140 17.01 17.90 24.58
N THR A 141 16.45 19.01 25.06
CA THR A 141 17.19 20.16 25.57
C THR A 141 16.98 20.24 27.08
N ARG A 142 18.07 20.35 27.86
CA ARG A 142 18.02 20.54 29.31
C ARG A 142 18.34 22.00 29.63
N TYR A 143 17.33 22.73 30.11
CA TYR A 143 17.49 24.10 30.60
C TYR A 143 17.86 24.08 32.09
N GLU A 144 19.03 24.63 32.44
CA GLU A 144 19.45 24.82 33.84
C GLU A 144 19.18 26.28 34.23
N MET A 145 18.19 26.49 35.10
CA MET A 145 17.81 27.84 35.54
C MET A 145 18.64 28.24 36.75
N GLU A 146 19.42 29.32 36.64
CA GLU A 146 20.18 29.86 37.78
C GLU A 146 19.23 30.23 38.92
N ARG A 147 19.65 29.91 40.15
CA ARG A 147 18.94 30.26 41.37
C ARG A 147 19.88 30.97 42.33
N LEU A 148 19.58 32.22 42.65
CA LEU A 148 20.34 33.04 43.58
C LEU A 148 19.55 33.22 44.86
N ARG A 149 20.22 33.12 46.02
CA ARG A 149 19.60 33.36 47.34
C ARG A 149 20.26 34.56 47.99
N CYS A 150 19.47 35.54 48.42
CA CYS A 150 19.95 36.66 49.23
C CYS A 150 20.38 36.14 50.62
N ASN A 151 21.59 36.48 51.08
CA ASN A 151 22.09 36.07 52.40
C ASN A 151 21.44 36.84 53.57
N GLY A 152 20.88 38.03 53.33
CA GLY A 152 20.24 38.84 54.35
C GLY A 152 18.77 38.45 54.60
N CYS A 153 17.95 38.41 53.55
CA CYS A 153 16.51 38.14 53.66
C CYS A 153 16.09 36.72 53.26
N ASN A 154 17.03 35.87 52.82
CA ASN A 154 16.78 34.49 52.34
C ASN A 154 15.89 34.35 51.11
N GLN A 155 15.50 35.45 50.45
CA GLN A 155 14.72 35.41 49.21
C GLN A 155 15.48 34.68 48.09
N VAL A 156 14.79 33.83 47.34
CA VAL A 156 15.33 33.11 46.18
C VAL A 156 14.80 33.73 44.89
N PHE A 157 15.71 33.99 43.96
CA PHE A 157 15.45 34.50 42.61
C PHE A 157 15.83 33.39 41.64
N THR A 158 14.92 33.03 40.73
CA THR A 158 15.16 32.00 39.71
C THR A 158 15.13 32.65 38.33
N ALA A 159 16.09 32.31 37.47
CA ALA A 159 16.10 32.77 36.09
C ALA A 159 14.80 32.38 35.35
N GLN A 160 14.34 33.22 34.43
CA GLN A 160 13.10 33.00 33.69
C GLN A 160 13.28 31.97 32.58
N VAL A 161 12.31 31.08 32.41
CA VAL A 161 12.34 30.03 31.38
C VAL A 161 12.45 30.68 29.99
N PRO A 162 13.39 30.23 29.13
CA PRO A 162 13.52 30.75 27.78
C PRO A 162 12.20 30.64 26.99
N PRO A 163 11.80 31.66 26.22
CA PRO A 163 10.52 31.65 25.49
C PRO A 163 10.35 30.45 24.53
N ASP A 164 11.45 29.90 24.02
CA ASP A 164 11.51 28.76 23.09
C ASP A 164 11.33 27.40 23.78
N ALA A 165 11.47 27.30 25.11
CA ALA A 165 11.39 26.02 25.83
C ALA A 165 9.98 25.41 25.83
N GLY A 166 8.96 26.23 25.63
CA GLY A 166 7.55 25.82 25.69
C GLY A 166 7.07 25.40 27.09
N PRO A 167 5.76 25.20 27.28
CA PRO A 167 5.18 24.88 28.58
C PRO A 167 5.17 23.38 28.93
N GLU A 168 5.26 22.49 27.92
CA GLU A 168 5.19 21.03 28.11
C GLU A 168 6.57 20.37 28.00
N LYS A 169 6.83 19.35 28.82
CA LYS A 169 8.06 18.54 28.72
C LYS A 169 8.19 17.77 27.39
N TYR A 170 7.07 17.35 26.81
CA TYR A 170 7.04 16.59 25.56
C TYR A 170 6.21 17.35 24.53
N ASP A 171 6.88 17.91 23.53
CA ASP A 171 6.24 18.55 22.38
C ASP A 171 5.36 17.56 21.59
N GLN A 172 4.40 18.09 20.83
CA GLN A 172 3.51 17.32 19.96
C GLN A 172 4.29 16.44 18.97
N THR A 173 5.42 16.92 18.46
CA THR A 173 6.32 16.17 17.57
C THR A 173 6.86 14.90 18.23
N ALA A 174 7.09 14.90 19.54
CA ALA A 174 7.59 13.73 20.25
C ALA A 174 6.56 12.59 20.23
N ALA A 175 5.30 12.90 20.54
CA ALA A 175 4.23 11.89 20.51
C ALA A 175 3.92 11.42 19.08
N ALA A 176 3.95 12.32 18.09
CA ALA A 176 3.81 11.97 16.68
C ALA A 176 4.94 11.03 16.22
N MET A 177 6.19 11.28 16.63
CA MET A 177 7.33 10.41 16.29
C MET A 177 7.19 9.03 16.93
N ILE A 178 6.84 8.96 18.21
CA ILE A 178 6.62 7.69 18.91
C ILE A 178 5.50 6.89 18.21
N ALA A 179 4.38 7.54 17.84
CA ALA A 179 3.29 6.89 17.13
C ALA A 179 3.71 6.41 15.72
N GLN A 180 4.45 7.23 14.97
CA GLN A 180 4.97 6.87 13.64
C GLN A 180 5.92 5.69 13.69
N LEU A 181 6.82 5.64 14.67
CA LEU A 181 7.73 4.50 14.87
C LEU A 181 6.96 3.25 15.31
N ARG A 182 6.03 3.41 16.26
CA ARG A 182 5.28 2.29 16.85
C ARG A 182 4.31 1.66 15.86
N TYR A 183 3.44 2.46 15.26
CA TYR A 183 2.28 2.02 14.48
C TYR A 183 2.50 2.17 12.97
N GLY A 184 3.34 3.13 12.54
CA GLY A 184 3.74 3.26 11.14
C GLY A 184 4.86 2.29 10.73
N SER A 185 5.88 2.15 11.58
CA SER A 185 7.08 1.34 11.30
C SER A 185 7.17 0.03 12.10
N GLY A 186 6.22 -0.22 13.02
CA GLY A 186 6.14 -1.47 13.77
C GLY A 186 7.21 -1.65 14.84
N VAL A 187 7.83 -0.58 15.37
CA VAL A 187 8.86 -0.66 16.41
C VAL A 187 8.21 -0.88 17.78
N PRO A 188 8.51 -1.97 18.51
CA PRO A 188 8.02 -2.17 19.89
C PRO A 188 8.54 -1.09 20.85
N PHE A 189 7.71 -0.65 21.79
CA PHE A 189 8.10 0.38 22.77
C PHE A 189 9.38 0.04 23.53
N LYS A 190 9.59 -1.24 23.90
CA LYS A 190 10.83 -1.69 24.54
C LYS A 190 12.07 -1.61 23.62
N ARG A 191 11.90 -1.76 22.31
CA ARG A 191 13.00 -1.55 21.35
C ARG A 191 13.29 -0.05 21.20
N LEU A 192 12.27 0.80 21.19
CA LEU A 192 12.43 2.26 21.18
C LEU A 192 13.08 2.77 22.47
N GLU A 193 12.68 2.26 23.64
CA GLU A 193 13.29 2.57 24.95
C GLU A 193 14.80 2.31 24.92
N ARG A 194 15.21 1.14 24.41
CA ARG A 194 16.62 0.79 24.26
C ARG A 194 17.35 1.68 23.26
N LEU A 195 16.72 2.00 22.12
CA LEU A 195 17.31 2.88 21.12
C LEU A 195 17.58 4.27 21.69
N GLU A 196 16.56 4.89 22.28
CA GLU A 196 16.67 6.23 22.88
C GLU A 196 17.67 6.25 24.04
N GLY A 197 17.69 5.20 24.87
CA GLY A 197 18.72 5.03 25.90
C GLY A 197 20.15 5.00 25.34
N ASN A 198 20.39 4.28 24.23
CA ASN A 198 21.68 4.25 23.55
C ASN A 198 22.09 5.60 22.94
N LEU A 199 21.11 6.48 22.70
CA LEU A 199 21.30 7.84 22.18
C LEU A 199 21.40 8.88 23.31
N GLY A 200 21.40 8.44 24.57
CA GLY A 200 21.54 9.32 25.74
C GLY A 200 20.25 10.03 26.15
N ILE A 201 19.08 9.62 25.64
CA ILE A 201 17.78 10.23 25.92
C ILE A 201 16.84 9.15 26.49
N PRO A 202 16.96 8.75 27.77
CA PRO A 202 16.15 7.66 28.31
C PRO A 202 14.65 7.95 28.21
N LEU A 203 13.93 7.09 27.49
CA LEU A 203 12.49 7.20 27.28
C LEU A 203 11.78 5.87 27.62
N PRO A 204 11.36 5.64 28.87
CA PRO A 204 10.73 4.39 29.29
C PRO A 204 9.46 4.05 28.49
N ALA A 205 9.23 2.78 28.22
CA ALA A 205 8.08 2.28 27.46
C ALA A 205 6.73 2.67 28.08
N ALA A 206 6.66 2.77 29.42
CA ALA A 206 5.47 3.25 30.11
C ALA A 206 5.19 4.74 29.81
N THR A 207 6.24 5.55 29.73
CA THR A 207 6.15 6.97 29.33
C THR A 207 5.72 7.08 27.87
N GLN A 208 6.31 6.28 26.98
CA GLN A 208 5.91 6.22 25.56
C GLN A 208 4.42 5.89 25.42
N TRP A 209 3.95 4.84 26.10
CA TRP A 209 2.53 4.46 26.12
C TRP A 209 1.64 5.59 26.61
N GLY A 210 1.95 6.17 27.77
CA GLY A 210 1.14 7.25 28.34
C GLY A 210 1.05 8.49 27.44
N LEU A 211 2.11 8.80 26.68
CA LEU A 211 2.09 9.88 25.69
C LEU A 211 1.15 9.57 24.53
N VAL A 212 1.30 8.40 23.89
CA VAL A 212 0.46 8.06 22.73
C VAL A 212 -0.99 7.84 23.10
N GLU A 213 -1.28 7.28 24.28
CA GLU A 213 -2.64 7.06 24.77
C GLU A 213 -3.37 8.40 24.95
N ARG A 214 -2.77 9.35 25.68
CA ARG A 214 -3.37 10.68 25.90
C ARG A 214 -3.57 11.45 24.59
N LYS A 215 -2.60 11.38 23.66
CA LYS A 215 -2.73 12.09 22.38
C LYS A 215 -3.76 11.40 21.46
N ALA A 216 -3.87 10.07 21.49
CA ALA A 216 -4.90 9.34 20.74
C ALA A 216 -6.32 9.76 21.14
N GLU A 217 -6.56 10.03 22.42
CA GLU A 217 -7.86 10.54 22.89
C GLU A 217 -8.17 11.92 22.33
N ARG A 218 -7.18 12.82 22.30
CA ARG A 218 -7.35 14.18 21.75
C ARG A 218 -7.57 14.21 20.24
N ILE A 219 -6.94 13.30 19.48
CA ILE A 219 -7.05 13.27 18.01
C ILE A 219 -8.10 12.27 17.50
N ARG A 220 -8.83 11.60 18.40
CA ARG A 220 -9.92 10.67 18.04
C ARG A 220 -10.98 11.28 17.10
N PRO A 221 -11.36 12.56 17.18
CA PRO A 221 -12.30 13.13 16.22
C PRO A 221 -11.88 12.98 14.76
N ALA A 222 -10.56 13.02 14.45
CA ALA A 222 -10.07 12.76 13.09
C ALA A 222 -10.33 11.32 12.65
N TYR A 223 -10.15 10.35 13.56
CA TYR A 223 -10.42 8.94 13.27
C TYR A 223 -11.91 8.67 13.08
N ASP A 224 -12.75 9.24 13.93
CA ASP A 224 -14.20 9.11 13.81
C ASP A 224 -14.72 9.75 12.52
N GLU A 225 -14.09 10.85 12.08
CA GLU A 225 -14.39 11.48 10.80
C GLU A 225 -13.93 10.64 9.61
N LEU A 226 -12.77 9.97 9.67
CA LEU A 226 -12.38 8.99 8.65
C LEU A 226 -13.40 7.85 8.55
N ILE A 227 -13.91 7.35 9.67
CA ILE A 227 -14.97 6.31 9.68
C ILE A 227 -16.23 6.84 8.99
N ARG A 228 -16.65 8.07 9.32
CA ARG A 228 -17.84 8.70 8.73
C ARG A 228 -17.68 8.86 7.21
N GLN A 229 -16.55 9.38 6.74
CA GLN A 229 -16.32 9.60 5.31
C GLN A 229 -16.15 8.27 4.55
N ALA A 230 -15.46 7.28 5.13
CA ALA A 230 -15.31 5.96 4.52
C ALA A 230 -16.66 5.28 4.26
N ALA A 231 -17.66 5.49 5.13
CA ALA A 231 -19.01 4.96 4.94
C ALA A 231 -19.71 5.51 3.68
N GLN A 232 -19.23 6.64 3.14
CA GLN A 232 -19.78 7.29 1.95
C GLN A 232 -19.17 6.82 0.63
N GLY A 233 -18.17 5.95 0.67
CA GLY A 233 -17.44 5.52 -0.52
C GLY A 233 -18.28 4.79 -1.58
N GLU A 234 -17.73 4.70 -2.79
CA GLU A 234 -18.35 3.95 -3.90
C GLU A 234 -17.83 2.51 -3.99
N VAL A 235 -16.59 2.28 -3.55
CA VAL A 235 -15.94 0.96 -3.53
C VAL A 235 -15.26 0.77 -2.19
N VAL A 236 -15.50 -0.36 -1.53
CA VAL A 236 -14.82 -0.75 -0.30
C VAL A 236 -14.12 -2.08 -0.48
N HIS A 237 -12.91 -2.16 0.04
CA HIS A 237 -12.14 -3.39 0.17
C HIS A 237 -12.10 -3.79 1.64
N ASN A 238 -12.39 -5.04 1.97
CA ASN A 238 -12.26 -5.52 3.35
C ASN A 238 -11.66 -6.93 3.42
N ASP A 239 -10.89 -7.17 4.48
CA ASP A 239 -10.34 -8.48 4.80
C ASP A 239 -9.88 -8.54 6.27
N ASP A 240 -9.59 -9.74 6.78
CA ASP A 240 -9.12 -9.99 8.14
C ASP A 240 -7.71 -10.56 8.18
N THR A 241 -6.96 -10.20 9.21
CA THR A 241 -5.76 -10.94 9.62
C THR A 241 -5.81 -11.28 11.11
N GLY A 242 -5.27 -12.42 11.51
CA GLY A 242 -5.30 -12.82 12.93
C GLY A 242 -4.53 -11.84 13.83
N MET A 243 -4.97 -11.62 15.05
CA MET A 243 -4.27 -10.81 16.05
C MET A 243 -4.49 -11.43 17.43
N ARG A 244 -3.66 -11.09 18.41
CA ARG A 244 -3.86 -11.49 19.80
C ARG A 244 -4.04 -10.26 20.67
N ILE A 245 -5.08 -10.26 21.50
CA ILE A 245 -5.28 -9.27 22.56
C ILE A 245 -5.38 -10.06 23.87
N LEU A 246 -4.40 -9.91 24.77
CA LEU A 246 -4.25 -10.79 25.94
C LEU A 246 -5.38 -10.62 26.96
N HIS A 247 -5.68 -9.39 27.34
CA HIS A 247 -6.71 -9.03 28.30
C HIS A 247 -7.94 -8.54 27.54
N LEU A 248 -8.50 -9.42 26.73
CA LEU A 248 -9.77 -9.18 26.06
C LEU A 248 -10.82 -10.02 26.76
N ALA A 249 -11.80 -9.35 27.39
CA ALA A 249 -12.95 -10.05 27.95
C ALA A 249 -13.65 -10.82 26.82
N ARG A 250 -13.91 -12.11 27.06
CA ARG A 250 -14.63 -12.95 26.10
C ARG A 250 -16.08 -12.49 26.10
N GLU A 251 -16.52 -11.94 24.98
CA GLU A 251 -17.94 -11.66 24.76
C GLU A 251 -18.62 -12.94 24.25
N PRO A 252 -19.84 -13.26 24.71
CA PRO A 252 -20.61 -14.35 24.15
C PRO A 252 -20.77 -14.14 22.64
N ALA A 253 -20.67 -15.21 21.86
CA ALA A 253 -21.01 -15.11 20.44
C ALA A 253 -22.51 -14.79 20.29
N PRO A 254 -22.94 -14.24 19.13
CA PRO A 254 -24.36 -14.11 18.82
C PRO A 254 -25.07 -15.47 19.03
N GLU A 255 -26.32 -15.41 19.49
CA GLU A 255 -27.12 -16.55 19.99
C GLU A 255 -26.85 -17.88 19.28
N GLY A 256 -26.56 -18.92 20.07
CA GLY A 256 -26.40 -20.30 19.61
C GLY A 256 -25.00 -20.70 19.14
N LYS A 257 -23.99 -19.81 19.19
CA LYS A 257 -22.63 -20.09 18.68
C LYS A 257 -21.50 -20.01 19.73
N GLY A 258 -21.68 -20.55 20.93
CA GLY A 258 -20.60 -20.69 21.93
C GLY A 258 -19.84 -19.38 22.26
N GLU A 259 -18.61 -19.48 22.77
CA GLU A 259 -17.72 -18.31 22.98
C GLU A 259 -16.96 -17.97 21.69
N ARG A 260 -16.81 -16.67 21.38
CA ARG A 260 -15.91 -16.24 20.30
C ARG A 260 -14.45 -16.51 20.72
N THR A 261 -13.71 -17.27 19.92
CA THR A 261 -12.31 -17.63 20.22
C THR A 261 -11.28 -16.88 19.37
N GLY A 262 -11.66 -16.41 18.18
CA GLY A 262 -10.78 -15.71 17.24
C GLY A 262 -10.71 -14.20 17.50
N VAL A 263 -9.48 -13.66 17.47
CA VAL A 263 -9.24 -12.21 17.48
C VAL A 263 -8.55 -11.83 16.18
N PHE A 264 -9.03 -10.76 15.56
CA PHE A 264 -8.62 -10.32 14.23
C PHE A 264 -8.30 -8.82 14.26
N THR A 265 -7.49 -8.39 13.31
CA THR A 265 -7.47 -7.01 12.84
C THR A 265 -8.12 -7.00 11.46
N SER A 266 -9.30 -6.41 11.37
CA SER A 266 -9.97 -6.14 10.10
C SER A 266 -9.36 -4.91 9.46
N GLY A 267 -9.06 -5.00 8.16
CA GLY A 267 -8.71 -3.87 7.33
C GLY A 267 -9.91 -3.49 6.48
N ILE A 268 -10.19 -2.20 6.37
CA ILE A 268 -11.19 -1.65 5.44
C ILE A 268 -10.53 -0.52 4.68
N VAL A 269 -10.53 -0.57 3.34
CA VAL A 269 -10.08 0.53 2.50
C VAL A 269 -11.24 0.99 1.63
N SER A 270 -11.73 2.20 1.90
CA SER A 270 -12.86 2.80 1.17
C SER A 270 -12.37 3.87 0.20
N ARG A 271 -12.90 3.87 -1.02
CA ARG A 271 -12.68 4.91 -2.01
C ARG A 271 -13.82 5.92 -1.97
N VAL A 272 -13.47 7.19 -1.76
CA VAL A 272 -14.39 8.33 -1.73
C VAL A 272 -13.90 9.34 -2.77
N GLY A 273 -14.48 9.30 -3.98
CA GLY A 273 -13.97 10.05 -5.12
C GLY A 273 -12.51 9.68 -5.47
N VAL A 274 -11.59 10.64 -5.26
CA VAL A 274 -10.15 10.45 -5.51
C VAL A 274 -9.38 9.95 -4.28
N TRP A 275 -10.00 9.99 -3.10
CA TRP A 275 -9.35 9.69 -1.84
C TRP A 275 -9.52 8.22 -1.45
N LEU A 276 -8.49 7.67 -0.80
CA LEU A 276 -8.53 6.32 -0.23
C LEU A 276 -8.42 6.42 1.30
N ILE A 277 -9.40 5.89 2.01
CA ILE A 277 -9.44 5.90 3.47
C ILE A 277 -9.18 4.48 3.98
N ALA A 278 -8.14 4.30 4.78
CA ALA A 278 -7.81 3.04 5.42
C ALA A 278 -8.23 3.06 6.89
N LEU A 279 -8.99 2.04 7.30
CA LEU A 279 -9.46 1.82 8.66
C LEU A 279 -9.00 0.45 9.15
N PHE A 280 -8.64 0.37 10.43
CA PHE A 280 -8.27 -0.86 11.12
C PHE A 280 -9.16 -1.05 12.34
N PHE A 281 -9.60 -2.29 12.57
CA PHE A 281 -10.40 -2.64 13.74
C PHE A 281 -9.92 -3.96 14.34
N SER A 282 -9.40 -3.91 15.56
CA SER A 282 -8.84 -5.06 16.26
C SER A 282 -9.78 -5.55 17.36
N GLY A 283 -10.25 -6.79 17.25
CA GLY A 283 -11.18 -7.37 18.22
C GLY A 283 -11.77 -8.71 17.78
N TRP A 284 -12.93 -9.07 18.34
CA TRP A 284 -13.65 -10.31 18.04
C TRP A 284 -14.52 -10.26 16.78
N LYS A 285 -14.75 -9.04 16.26
CA LYS A 285 -15.56 -8.81 15.07
C LYS A 285 -14.77 -9.14 13.83
N HIS A 286 -15.41 -9.85 12.91
CA HIS A 286 -14.86 -10.05 11.58
C HIS A 286 -15.02 -8.80 10.71
N ALA A 287 -14.29 -8.76 9.59
CA ALA A 287 -14.33 -7.62 8.69
C ALA A 287 -15.74 -7.28 8.19
N GLY A 288 -16.63 -8.26 7.97
CA GLY A 288 -18.03 -8.00 7.64
C GLY A 288 -18.81 -7.31 8.76
N GLU A 289 -18.57 -7.67 10.02
CA GLU A 289 -19.22 -7.01 11.17
C GLU A 289 -18.70 -5.59 11.37
N ASN A 290 -17.38 -5.38 11.25
CA ASN A 290 -16.79 -4.05 11.32
C ASN A 290 -17.24 -3.17 10.15
N LEU A 291 -17.37 -3.73 8.93
CA LEU A 291 -17.91 -3.01 7.79
C LEU A 291 -19.37 -2.62 8.03
N ALA A 292 -20.19 -3.51 8.58
CA ALA A 292 -21.56 -3.16 8.96
C ALA A 292 -21.61 -1.97 9.94
N ASP A 293 -20.72 -1.93 10.92
CA ASP A 293 -20.62 -0.80 11.86
C ASP A 293 -20.21 0.51 11.18
N VAL A 294 -19.28 0.46 10.22
CA VAL A 294 -18.91 1.64 9.40
C VAL A 294 -20.15 2.11 8.60
N LEU A 295 -20.85 1.18 7.96
CA LEU A 295 -22.00 1.49 7.09
C LEU A 295 -23.22 2.03 7.82
N LYS A 296 -23.30 1.90 9.16
CA LYS A 296 -24.30 2.63 9.97
C LYS A 296 -24.21 4.14 9.81
N ARG A 297 -23.04 4.67 9.42
CA ARG A 297 -22.83 6.10 9.18
C ARG A 297 -23.11 6.51 7.73
N ARG A 298 -23.44 5.56 6.84
CA ARG A 298 -23.69 5.82 5.42
C ARG A 298 -24.98 6.62 5.25
N ALA A 299 -24.87 7.81 4.67
CA ALA A 299 -26.03 8.61 4.27
C ALA A 299 -27.04 7.82 3.40
N PRO A 300 -28.35 8.01 3.61
CA PRO A 300 -29.39 7.37 2.80
C PRO A 300 -29.40 7.89 1.36
N GLY A 301 -29.93 7.09 0.43
CA GLY A 301 -30.12 7.49 -0.97
C GLY A 301 -28.86 7.43 -1.84
N LEU A 302 -27.69 7.07 -1.28
CA LEU A 302 -26.50 6.83 -2.09
C LEU A 302 -26.63 5.59 -2.97
N GLN A 303 -25.88 5.59 -4.07
CA GLN A 303 -25.76 4.45 -4.96
C GLN A 303 -25.29 3.19 -4.20
N PRO A 304 -25.62 1.99 -4.69
CA PRO A 304 -25.11 0.75 -4.13
C PRO A 304 -23.58 0.78 -4.00
N LEU A 305 -23.07 0.37 -2.85
CA LEU A 305 -21.64 0.30 -2.58
C LEU A 305 -21.08 -1.01 -3.13
N ILE A 306 -20.00 -0.96 -3.90
CA ILE A 306 -19.29 -2.16 -4.33
C ILE A 306 -18.41 -2.65 -3.19
N GLN A 307 -18.66 -3.87 -2.71
CA GLN A 307 -17.82 -4.53 -1.72
C GLN A 307 -16.89 -5.52 -2.42
N MET A 308 -15.58 -5.30 -2.33
CA MET A 308 -14.54 -6.23 -2.78
C MET A 308 -13.94 -6.97 -1.58
N CYS A 309 -14.11 -8.29 -1.54
CA CYS A 309 -13.53 -9.15 -0.50
C CYS A 309 -13.19 -10.55 -1.04
N ASP A 310 -12.65 -11.44 -0.21
CA ASP A 310 -12.63 -12.86 -0.55
C ASP A 310 -14.06 -13.47 -0.42
N ALA A 311 -14.24 -14.71 -0.86
CA ALA A 311 -15.54 -15.37 -0.81
C ALA A 311 -15.93 -15.95 0.56
N LEU A 312 -15.26 -15.57 1.65
CA LEU A 312 -15.59 -16.06 3.00
C LEU A 312 -16.84 -15.38 3.54
N SER A 313 -17.75 -16.18 4.11
CA SER A 313 -19.03 -15.68 4.66
C SER A 313 -18.87 -14.62 5.75
N ARG A 314 -17.76 -14.66 6.50
CA ARG A 314 -17.43 -13.67 7.54
C ARG A 314 -17.15 -12.24 7.02
N ASN A 315 -16.92 -12.11 5.71
CA ASN A 315 -16.75 -10.80 5.07
C ASN A 315 -18.09 -10.16 4.70
N ALA A 316 -19.20 -10.91 4.65
CA ALA A 316 -20.51 -10.36 4.33
C ALA A 316 -21.07 -9.57 5.53
N PRO A 317 -21.35 -8.26 5.39
CA PRO A 317 -21.94 -7.45 6.45
C PRO A 317 -23.44 -7.72 6.60
N LYS A 318 -23.94 -7.62 7.84
CA LYS A 318 -25.38 -7.50 8.09
C LYS A 318 -25.78 -6.03 7.93
N LEU A 319 -26.50 -5.73 6.86
CA LEU A 319 -26.80 -4.35 6.47
C LEU A 319 -27.97 -3.77 7.26
N SER A 320 -27.91 -2.45 7.50
CA SER A 320 -29.06 -1.65 7.91
C SER A 320 -30.01 -1.43 6.74
N GLU A 321 -31.27 -1.15 7.05
CA GLU A 321 -32.29 -0.83 6.04
C GLU A 321 -31.85 0.34 5.15
N GLY A 322 -32.11 0.23 3.84
CA GLY A 322 -31.75 1.24 2.84
C GLY A 322 -30.32 1.17 2.29
N VAL A 323 -29.41 0.37 2.87
CA VAL A 323 -28.06 0.16 2.31
C VAL A 323 -28.08 -0.99 1.31
N ARG A 324 -27.65 -0.73 0.08
CA ARG A 324 -27.50 -1.75 -0.97
C ARG A 324 -26.03 -2.01 -1.27
N LEU A 325 -25.67 -3.29 -1.42
CA LEU A 325 -24.31 -3.72 -1.77
C LEU A 325 -24.29 -4.49 -3.09
N LEU A 326 -23.22 -4.27 -3.84
CA LEU A 326 -22.83 -5.08 -4.99
C LEU A 326 -21.58 -5.87 -4.60
N LEU A 327 -21.74 -7.18 -4.40
CA LEU A 327 -20.64 -8.03 -3.95
C LEU A 327 -19.71 -8.38 -5.12
N ALA A 328 -18.43 -8.06 -4.97
CA ALA A 328 -17.34 -8.48 -5.82
C ALA A 328 -16.41 -9.41 -5.01
N ASN A 329 -16.11 -10.59 -5.58
CA ASN A 329 -15.13 -11.49 -4.98
C ASN A 329 -13.78 -11.33 -5.67
N CYS A 330 -12.71 -11.44 -4.87
CA CYS A 330 -11.34 -11.30 -5.32
C CYS A 330 -10.94 -12.40 -6.32
N LEU A 331 -10.67 -12.03 -7.57
CA LEU A 331 -10.25 -12.97 -8.60
C LEU A 331 -8.87 -13.58 -8.31
N SER A 332 -8.00 -12.87 -7.57
CA SER A 332 -6.72 -13.42 -7.10
C SER A 332 -6.91 -14.60 -6.13
N HIS A 333 -7.96 -14.60 -5.32
CA HIS A 333 -8.30 -15.74 -4.46
C HIS A 333 -8.83 -16.93 -5.27
N GLY A 334 -9.62 -16.67 -6.32
CA GLY A 334 -10.03 -17.69 -7.29
C GLY A 334 -8.82 -18.30 -8.02
N ARG A 335 -7.90 -17.46 -8.51
CA ARG A 335 -6.64 -17.90 -9.14
C ARG A 335 -5.80 -18.78 -8.20
N ARG A 336 -5.69 -18.41 -6.92
CA ARG A 336 -4.89 -19.17 -5.94
C ARG A 336 -5.33 -20.62 -5.83
N GLN A 337 -6.64 -20.91 -5.94
CA GLN A 337 -7.15 -22.28 -5.93
C GLN A 337 -6.50 -23.18 -6.99
N PHE A 338 -6.17 -22.64 -8.17
CA PHE A 338 -5.50 -23.38 -9.24
C PHE A 338 -3.99 -23.40 -9.06
N VAL A 339 -3.39 -22.33 -8.52
CA VAL A 339 -1.95 -22.32 -8.20
C VAL A 339 -1.62 -23.44 -7.20
N ASP A 340 -2.44 -23.59 -6.16
CA ASP A 340 -2.20 -24.54 -5.08
C ASP A 340 -2.26 -26.02 -5.54
N VAL A 341 -2.89 -26.30 -6.68
CA VAL A 341 -3.03 -27.66 -7.24
C VAL A 341 -2.30 -27.85 -8.58
N ALA A 342 -1.57 -26.82 -9.03
CA ALA A 342 -0.95 -26.78 -10.36
C ALA A 342 0.08 -27.90 -10.59
N GLU A 343 0.80 -28.34 -9.55
CA GLU A 343 1.76 -29.44 -9.64
C GLU A 343 1.07 -30.77 -10.01
N ASN A 344 -0.16 -30.98 -9.56
CA ASN A 344 -0.92 -32.21 -9.78
C ASN A 344 -1.73 -32.18 -11.08
N PHE A 345 -2.10 -31.00 -11.56
CA PHE A 345 -2.97 -30.80 -12.73
C PHE A 345 -2.39 -29.73 -13.67
N PRO A 346 -1.20 -29.95 -14.25
CA PRO A 346 -0.44 -28.88 -14.85
C PRO A 346 -1.04 -28.33 -16.15
N ALA A 347 -1.67 -29.16 -16.97
CA ALA A 347 -2.27 -28.72 -18.23
C ALA A 347 -3.52 -27.86 -17.98
N GLU A 348 -4.41 -28.36 -17.13
CA GLU A 348 -5.67 -27.72 -16.76
C GLU A 348 -5.42 -26.41 -16.01
N CYS A 349 -4.52 -26.44 -15.01
CA CYS A 349 -4.18 -25.23 -14.26
C CYS A 349 -3.49 -24.20 -15.15
N ARG A 350 -2.62 -24.62 -16.09
CA ARG A 350 -2.00 -23.68 -17.03
C ARG A 350 -3.05 -22.94 -17.85
N TYR A 351 -4.01 -23.66 -18.42
CA TYR A 351 -5.09 -23.06 -19.21
C TYR A 351 -5.85 -21.99 -18.40
N VAL A 352 -6.24 -22.30 -17.16
CA VAL A 352 -6.94 -21.34 -16.29
C VAL A 352 -6.05 -20.14 -15.95
N LEU A 353 -4.79 -20.39 -15.54
CA LEU A 353 -3.87 -19.34 -15.11
C LEU A 353 -3.48 -18.39 -16.25
N GLU A 354 -3.32 -18.89 -17.48
CA GLU A 354 -3.04 -18.09 -18.67
C GLU A 354 -4.26 -17.27 -19.09
N THR A 355 -5.45 -17.89 -19.07
CA THR A 355 -6.71 -17.19 -19.39
C THR A 355 -6.96 -16.03 -18.44
N LEU A 356 -6.85 -16.26 -17.14
CA LEU A 356 -6.96 -15.18 -16.15
C LEU A 356 -5.80 -14.17 -16.29
N GLY A 357 -4.60 -14.63 -16.67
CA GLY A 357 -3.47 -13.76 -17.01
C GLY A 357 -3.80 -12.72 -18.08
N GLY A 358 -4.56 -13.11 -19.11
CA GLY A 358 -5.09 -12.19 -20.12
C GLY A 358 -6.03 -11.12 -19.54
N VAL A 359 -6.84 -11.46 -18.55
CA VAL A 359 -7.74 -10.50 -17.87
C VAL A 359 -6.95 -9.44 -17.11
N TRP A 360 -5.91 -9.83 -16.36
CA TRP A 360 -5.03 -8.86 -15.67
C TRP A 360 -4.21 -8.02 -16.64
N TYR A 361 -3.77 -8.60 -17.76
CA TYR A 361 -3.11 -7.84 -18.82
C TYR A 361 -4.03 -6.72 -19.34
N ASN A 362 -5.30 -7.02 -19.58
CA ASN A 362 -6.29 -6.05 -20.03
C ASN A 362 -6.53 -4.95 -18.98
N ASP A 363 -6.63 -5.29 -17.69
CA ASP A 363 -6.80 -4.30 -16.62
C ASP A 363 -5.59 -3.35 -16.49
N GLU A 364 -4.37 -3.89 -16.62
CA GLU A 364 -3.14 -3.11 -16.64
C GLU A 364 -3.10 -2.17 -17.86
N LEU A 365 -3.52 -2.64 -19.03
CA LEU A 365 -3.59 -1.82 -20.24
C LEU A 365 -4.60 -0.68 -20.10
N ALA A 366 -5.78 -0.98 -19.54
CA ALA A 366 -6.79 0.04 -19.22
C ALA A 366 -6.23 1.10 -18.27
N ARG A 367 -5.48 0.69 -17.24
CA ARG A 367 -4.82 1.61 -16.31
C ARG A 367 -3.76 2.47 -16.98
N ARG A 368 -2.89 1.89 -17.82
CA ARG A 368 -1.84 2.63 -18.55
C ARG A 368 -2.40 3.64 -19.54
N ARG A 369 -3.57 3.35 -20.12
CA ARG A 369 -4.32 4.26 -20.99
C ARG A 369 -5.13 5.31 -20.22
N ASN A 370 -5.10 5.29 -18.88
CA ASN A 370 -5.89 6.15 -18.00
C ASN A 370 -7.39 6.14 -18.34
N LEU A 371 -7.93 4.96 -18.68
CA LEU A 371 -9.36 4.83 -18.98
C LEU A 371 -10.20 5.20 -17.75
N SER A 372 -11.26 5.96 -17.97
CA SER A 372 -12.30 6.22 -16.96
C SER A 372 -12.98 4.92 -16.52
N PRO A 373 -13.71 4.90 -15.39
CA PRO A 373 -14.41 3.69 -14.94
C PRO A 373 -15.36 3.07 -15.97
N ASP A 374 -16.03 3.89 -16.78
CA ASP A 374 -16.97 3.42 -17.82
C ASP A 374 -16.23 2.90 -19.05
N GLU A 375 -15.15 3.58 -19.46
CA GLU A 375 -14.28 3.09 -20.55
C GLU A 375 -13.61 1.77 -20.16
N ARG A 376 -13.16 1.64 -18.91
CA ARG A 376 -12.60 0.39 -18.38
C ARG A 376 -13.63 -0.74 -18.42
N LEU A 377 -14.89 -0.47 -18.04
CA LEU A 377 -15.97 -1.47 -18.10
C LEU A 377 -16.17 -1.96 -19.55
N ARG A 378 -16.32 -1.03 -20.51
CA ARG A 378 -16.46 -1.38 -21.94
C ARG A 378 -15.26 -2.16 -22.46
N PHE A 379 -14.05 -1.73 -22.11
CA PHE A 379 -12.80 -2.40 -22.49
C PHE A 379 -12.76 -3.85 -21.98
N HIS A 380 -13.17 -4.09 -20.74
CA HIS A 380 -13.26 -5.45 -20.21
C HIS A 380 -14.40 -6.26 -20.83
N GLN A 381 -15.53 -5.64 -21.16
CA GLN A 381 -16.61 -6.32 -21.89
C GLN A 381 -16.14 -6.79 -23.28
N GLU A 382 -15.36 -5.97 -23.98
CA GLU A 382 -14.84 -6.31 -25.30
C GLU A 382 -13.74 -7.37 -25.24
N HIS A 383 -12.75 -7.20 -24.36
CA HIS A 383 -11.52 -8.01 -24.40
C HIS A 383 -11.41 -9.09 -23.31
N SER A 384 -12.15 -8.96 -22.19
CA SER A 384 -12.08 -9.90 -21.07
C SER A 384 -13.32 -10.77 -20.92
N ALA A 385 -14.51 -10.29 -21.31
CA ALA A 385 -15.73 -11.11 -21.25
C ALA A 385 -15.64 -12.37 -22.14
N PRO A 386 -15.08 -12.33 -23.36
CA PRO A 386 -14.90 -13.55 -24.15
C PRO A 386 -14.00 -14.58 -23.44
N LEU A 387 -12.87 -14.13 -22.86
CA LEU A 387 -11.96 -14.99 -22.09
C LEU A 387 -12.68 -15.64 -20.90
N MET A 388 -13.41 -14.85 -20.12
CA MET A 388 -14.15 -15.35 -18.96
C MET A 388 -15.28 -16.30 -19.38
N LYS A 389 -15.99 -16.01 -20.48
CA LYS A 389 -17.05 -16.87 -21.00
C LYS A 389 -16.49 -18.25 -21.37
N THR A 390 -15.46 -18.29 -22.21
CA THR A 390 -14.83 -19.56 -22.64
C THR A 390 -14.24 -20.32 -21.44
N LEU A 391 -13.68 -19.62 -20.46
CA LEU A 391 -13.20 -20.24 -19.22
C LEU A 391 -14.34 -20.90 -18.43
N LYS A 392 -15.50 -20.25 -18.32
CA LYS A 392 -16.68 -20.80 -17.62
C LYS A 392 -17.19 -22.06 -18.31
N GLU A 393 -17.39 -22.00 -19.62
CA GLU A 393 -17.88 -23.12 -20.43
C GLU A 393 -16.93 -24.31 -20.34
N TRP A 394 -15.62 -24.06 -20.40
CA TRP A 394 -14.61 -25.10 -20.19
C TRP A 394 -14.73 -25.73 -18.79
N MET A 395 -14.86 -24.93 -17.74
CA MET A 395 -15.01 -25.43 -16.36
C MET A 395 -16.30 -26.24 -16.16
N GLU A 396 -17.41 -25.81 -16.76
CA GLU A 396 -18.68 -26.55 -16.70
C GLU A 396 -18.56 -27.89 -17.44
N ALA A 397 -17.93 -27.91 -18.62
CA ALA A 397 -17.66 -29.13 -19.37
C ALA A 397 -16.74 -30.11 -18.61
N GLN A 398 -15.72 -29.62 -17.89
CA GLN A 398 -14.83 -30.47 -17.09
C GLN A 398 -15.60 -31.33 -16.06
N LEU A 399 -16.64 -30.77 -15.45
CA LEU A 399 -17.45 -31.47 -14.46
C LEU A 399 -18.59 -32.28 -15.12
N ALA A 400 -19.28 -31.71 -16.10
CA ALA A 400 -20.45 -32.34 -16.73
C ALA A 400 -20.08 -33.57 -17.57
N GLU A 401 -18.91 -33.55 -18.21
CA GLU A 401 -18.41 -34.66 -19.03
C GLU A 401 -17.51 -35.64 -18.24
N HIS A 402 -17.48 -35.52 -16.90
CA HIS A 402 -16.68 -36.36 -16.00
C HIS A 402 -15.18 -36.39 -16.32
N LYS A 403 -14.63 -35.33 -16.92
CA LYS A 403 -13.20 -35.17 -17.21
C LYS A 403 -12.39 -34.86 -15.95
N THR A 404 -13.00 -34.21 -14.96
CA THR A 404 -12.41 -33.91 -13.66
C THR A 404 -13.29 -34.48 -12.55
N GLU A 405 -12.70 -35.31 -11.68
CA GLU A 405 -13.38 -35.83 -10.49
C GLU A 405 -13.76 -34.67 -9.53
N PRO A 406 -15.05 -34.47 -9.18
CA PRO A 406 -15.52 -33.35 -8.36
C PRO A 406 -14.78 -33.17 -7.03
N ASN A 407 -14.36 -34.26 -6.39
CA ASN A 407 -13.71 -34.24 -5.08
C ASN A 407 -12.18 -34.07 -5.15
N SER A 408 -11.60 -34.12 -6.35
CA SER A 408 -10.18 -33.85 -6.57
C SER A 408 -9.82 -32.39 -6.23
N GLY A 409 -8.51 -32.10 -6.13
CA GLY A 409 -8.03 -30.73 -5.93
C GLY A 409 -8.50 -29.77 -7.03
N LEU A 410 -8.39 -30.19 -8.30
CA LEU A 410 -8.88 -29.43 -9.44
C LEU A 410 -10.41 -29.29 -9.42
N GLY A 411 -11.14 -30.37 -9.14
CA GLY A 411 -12.61 -30.35 -9.06
C GLY A 411 -13.12 -29.34 -8.03
N LYS A 412 -12.49 -29.29 -6.85
CA LYS A 412 -12.79 -28.29 -5.81
C LYS A 412 -12.47 -26.86 -6.26
N ALA A 413 -11.36 -26.63 -6.95
CA ALA A 413 -10.99 -25.32 -7.48
C ALA A 413 -11.99 -24.83 -8.55
N ILE A 414 -12.42 -25.72 -9.46
CA ILE A 414 -13.44 -25.43 -10.47
C ILE A 414 -14.78 -25.10 -9.80
N GLN A 415 -15.23 -25.94 -8.85
CA GLN A 415 -16.47 -25.68 -8.12
C GLN A 415 -16.44 -24.36 -7.36
N TYR A 416 -15.30 -23.98 -6.78
CA TYR A 416 -15.13 -22.68 -6.13
C TYR A 416 -15.39 -21.53 -7.11
N MET A 417 -14.75 -21.55 -8.29
CA MET A 417 -14.96 -20.51 -9.31
C MET A 417 -16.41 -20.45 -9.77
N LEU A 418 -17.02 -21.60 -10.10
CA LEU A 418 -18.38 -21.66 -10.61
C LEU A 418 -19.39 -21.19 -9.55
N ARG A 419 -19.23 -21.60 -8.30
CA ARG A 419 -20.07 -21.16 -7.16
C ARG A 419 -20.06 -19.65 -6.98
N HIS A 420 -18.91 -19.02 -7.18
CA HIS A 420 -18.71 -17.58 -6.95
C HIS A 420 -18.64 -16.77 -8.25
N TRP A 421 -19.05 -17.35 -9.38
CA TRP A 421 -18.83 -16.79 -10.71
C TRP A 421 -19.38 -15.37 -10.87
N GLN A 422 -20.59 -15.13 -10.38
CA GLN A 422 -21.23 -13.82 -10.45
C GLN A 422 -20.39 -12.76 -9.70
N PRO A 423 -20.11 -12.86 -8.39
CA PRO A 423 -19.21 -11.93 -7.70
C PRO A 423 -17.79 -11.83 -8.30
N LEU A 424 -17.21 -12.93 -8.77
CA LEU A 424 -15.86 -12.95 -9.37
C LEU A 424 -15.77 -12.19 -10.70
N THR A 425 -16.90 -11.99 -11.37
CA THR A 425 -17.00 -11.34 -12.68
C THR A 425 -17.71 -9.99 -12.64
N LEU A 426 -17.90 -9.39 -11.45
CA LEU A 426 -18.63 -8.12 -11.31
C LEU A 426 -18.01 -6.98 -12.15
N PHE A 427 -16.69 -7.00 -12.34
CA PHE A 427 -15.96 -6.05 -13.20
C PHE A 427 -16.41 -6.01 -14.66
N LEU A 428 -17.18 -6.99 -15.12
CA LEU A 428 -17.78 -7.04 -16.47
C LEU A 428 -19.17 -6.38 -16.55
N ARG A 429 -19.76 -6.03 -15.40
CA ARG A 429 -21.13 -5.51 -15.30
C ARG A 429 -21.22 -4.16 -14.59
N GLU A 430 -20.36 -3.92 -13.60
CA GLU A 430 -20.38 -2.70 -12.80
C GLU A 430 -19.16 -1.83 -13.08
N ARG A 431 -19.42 -0.53 -13.29
CA ARG A 431 -18.35 0.46 -13.41
C ARG A 431 -17.56 0.52 -12.10
N ALA A 432 -16.26 0.73 -12.20
CA ALA A 432 -15.33 0.77 -11.06
C ALA A 432 -15.18 -0.52 -10.22
N ALA A 433 -15.88 -1.62 -10.53
CA ALA A 433 -15.67 -2.89 -9.84
C ALA A 433 -14.23 -3.40 -10.04
N PRO A 434 -13.45 -3.60 -8.94
CA PRO A 434 -12.07 -4.08 -9.02
C PRO A 434 -12.00 -5.55 -9.47
N LEU A 435 -10.81 -5.98 -9.90
CA LEU A 435 -10.53 -7.43 -10.12
C LEU A 435 -10.15 -8.17 -8.84
N ASP A 436 -9.51 -7.48 -7.90
CA ASP A 436 -8.89 -8.10 -6.76
C ASP A 436 -8.97 -7.24 -5.50
N ASN A 437 -8.63 -7.85 -4.38
CA ASN A 437 -8.63 -7.25 -3.06
C ASN A 437 -7.22 -6.83 -2.60
N ASN A 438 -6.26 -6.69 -3.52
CA ASN A 438 -4.86 -6.44 -3.16
C ASN A 438 -4.67 -5.12 -2.40
N LEU A 439 -5.58 -4.15 -2.58
CA LEU A 439 -5.51 -2.86 -1.89
C LEU A 439 -5.57 -3.03 -0.36
N VAL A 440 -6.57 -3.75 0.17
CA VAL A 440 -6.68 -4.00 1.61
C VAL A 440 -5.67 -5.03 2.10
N GLU A 441 -5.33 -6.04 1.28
CA GLU A 441 -4.26 -6.99 1.62
C GLU A 441 -2.92 -6.28 1.85
N ARG A 442 -2.61 -5.25 1.04
CA ARG A 442 -1.43 -4.39 1.24
C ARG A 442 -1.56 -3.55 2.50
N ALA A 443 -2.73 -3.00 2.81
CA ALA A 443 -2.97 -2.24 4.03
C ALA A 443 -2.76 -3.10 5.29
N LEU A 444 -3.29 -4.32 5.29
CA LEU A 444 -3.15 -5.30 6.37
C LEU A 444 -1.70 -5.71 6.64
N LYS A 445 -0.77 -5.49 5.71
CA LYS A 445 0.67 -5.71 5.97
C LYS A 445 1.19 -4.88 7.14
N LYS A 446 0.58 -3.73 7.46
CA LYS A 446 0.91 -2.95 8.67
C LYS A 446 0.55 -3.70 9.94
N ALA A 447 -0.67 -4.23 10.03
CA ALA A 447 -1.11 -5.05 11.15
C ALA A 447 -0.28 -6.34 11.26
N ILE A 448 0.06 -6.97 10.14
CA ILE A 448 0.94 -8.15 10.10
C ILE A 448 2.35 -7.82 10.59
N LEU A 449 2.93 -6.68 10.17
CA LEU A 449 4.23 -6.22 10.65
C LEU A 449 4.21 -5.95 12.17
N HIS A 450 3.16 -5.28 12.64
CA HIS A 450 2.97 -5.02 14.06
C HIS A 450 2.87 -6.33 14.86
N ARG A 451 2.09 -7.31 14.38
CA ARG A 451 2.00 -8.67 14.95
C ARG A 451 3.34 -9.37 14.96
N LYS A 452 4.10 -9.33 13.85
CA LYS A 452 5.42 -9.95 13.75
C LYS A 452 6.40 -9.38 14.77
N ASN A 453 6.37 -8.06 15.01
CA ASN A 453 7.33 -7.40 15.88
C ASN A 453 6.90 -7.34 17.36
N SER A 454 5.59 -7.29 17.62
CA SER A 454 5.02 -7.06 18.96
C SER A 454 4.28 -8.26 19.53
N LEU A 455 3.96 -9.24 18.69
CA LEU A 455 3.22 -10.49 18.96
C LEU A 455 1.74 -10.31 19.32
N PHE A 456 1.40 -9.33 20.17
CA PHE A 456 0.05 -9.12 20.68
C PHE A 456 -0.15 -7.67 21.16
N TYR A 457 -1.41 -7.32 21.41
CA TYR A 457 -1.79 -6.20 22.29
C TYR A 457 -2.07 -6.73 23.69
N LYS A 458 -1.78 -5.93 24.73
CA LYS A 458 -2.09 -6.32 26.10
C LYS A 458 -3.59 -6.19 26.40
N THR A 459 -4.24 -5.12 25.95
CA THR A 459 -5.64 -4.79 26.26
C THR A 459 -6.40 -4.34 25.01
N LYS A 460 -7.75 -4.35 25.08
CA LYS A 460 -8.61 -3.81 24.01
C LYS A 460 -8.31 -2.34 23.70
N LYS A 461 -8.19 -1.50 24.72
CA LYS A 461 -7.79 -0.08 24.59
C LYS A 461 -6.45 0.08 23.86
N GLY A 462 -5.48 -0.79 24.15
CA GLY A 462 -4.20 -0.81 23.44
C GLY A 462 -4.32 -1.12 21.95
N ALA A 463 -5.25 -2.01 21.59
CA ALA A 463 -5.60 -2.31 20.21
C ALA A 463 -6.29 -1.10 19.55
N GLU A 464 -7.28 -0.50 20.20
CA GLU A 464 -8.02 0.67 19.67
C GLU A 464 -7.13 1.90 19.43
N VAL A 465 -6.14 2.15 20.29
CA VAL A 465 -5.13 3.19 20.07
C VAL A 465 -4.27 2.85 18.84
N GLY A 466 -3.89 1.58 18.70
CA GLY A 466 -3.13 1.12 17.53
C GLY A 466 -3.91 1.24 16.22
N ASP A 467 -5.17 0.83 16.24
CA ASP A 467 -6.10 0.94 15.12
C ASP A 467 -6.24 2.40 14.65
N LEU A 468 -6.44 3.34 15.59
CA LEU A 468 -6.53 4.77 15.32
C LEU A 468 -5.26 5.28 14.61
N PHE A 469 -4.08 5.04 15.16
CA PHE A 469 -2.84 5.54 14.56
C PHE A 469 -2.53 4.86 13.23
N MET A 470 -2.74 3.54 13.10
CA MET A 470 -2.54 2.84 11.84
C MET A 470 -3.47 3.38 10.74
N SER A 471 -4.72 3.70 11.08
CA SER A 471 -5.70 4.25 10.15
C SER A 471 -5.31 5.65 9.67
N LEU A 472 -4.94 6.55 10.59
CA LEU A 472 -4.49 7.91 10.25
C LEU A 472 -3.20 7.87 9.41
N ILE A 473 -2.20 7.09 9.82
CA ILE A 473 -0.91 6.97 9.13
C ILE A 473 -1.11 6.39 7.74
N HIS A 474 -1.85 5.28 7.61
CA HIS A 474 -1.98 4.63 6.31
C HIS A 474 -2.87 5.42 5.35
N THR A 475 -3.88 6.12 5.85
CA THR A 475 -4.65 7.05 5.03
C THR A 475 -3.75 8.17 4.49
N CYS A 476 -2.83 8.72 5.30
CA CYS A 476 -1.86 9.69 4.79
C CYS A 476 -1.00 9.12 3.65
N GLU A 477 -0.44 7.92 3.84
CA GLU A 477 0.40 7.26 2.84
C GLU A 477 -0.33 6.99 1.52
N LEU A 478 -1.59 6.54 1.58
CA LEU A 478 -2.40 6.27 0.40
C LEU A 478 -2.72 7.53 -0.41
N ASN A 479 -2.78 8.69 0.24
CA ASN A 479 -3.12 9.97 -0.38
C ASN A 479 -1.89 10.90 -0.57
N GLY A 480 -0.68 10.42 -0.29
CA GLY A 480 0.55 11.19 -0.47
C GLY A 480 0.78 12.32 0.56
N ALA A 481 0.02 12.35 1.65
CA ALA A 481 0.24 13.26 2.77
C ALA A 481 1.40 12.75 3.65
N ASN A 482 2.12 13.67 4.31
CA ASN A 482 3.17 13.30 5.25
C ASN A 482 2.55 12.89 6.59
N PRO A 483 2.63 11.61 7.03
CA PRO A 483 1.96 11.17 8.25
C PRO A 483 2.50 11.84 9.52
N PHE A 484 3.81 12.12 9.58
CA PHE A 484 4.42 12.74 10.75
C PHE A 484 3.96 14.19 10.93
N ASP A 485 3.97 14.94 9.83
CA ASP A 485 3.46 16.32 9.75
C ASP A 485 1.99 16.35 10.16
N TYR A 486 1.16 15.53 9.51
CA TYR A 486 -0.26 15.41 9.81
C TYR A 486 -0.55 15.11 11.28
N LEU A 487 0.07 14.06 11.86
CA LEU A 487 -0.13 13.72 13.27
C LEU A 487 0.31 14.84 14.23
N THR A 488 1.39 15.55 13.89
CA THR A 488 1.87 16.70 14.67
C THR A 488 0.82 17.82 14.67
N GLU A 489 0.29 18.16 13.50
CA GLU A 489 -0.70 19.23 13.36
C GLU A 489 -2.03 18.88 14.02
N LEU A 490 -2.51 17.63 13.91
CA LEU A 490 -3.68 17.18 14.66
C LEU A 490 -3.50 17.34 16.18
N MET A 491 -2.29 17.08 16.70
CA MET A 491 -2.01 17.19 18.14
C MET A 491 -1.83 18.64 18.61
N ARG A 492 -1.39 19.55 17.73
CA ARG A 492 -1.28 21.00 18.00
C ARG A 492 -2.64 21.65 18.02
N HIS A 493 -3.50 21.27 17.08
CA HIS A 493 -4.79 21.89 16.83
C HIS A 493 -5.96 21.03 17.29
N SER A 494 -5.81 20.31 18.42
CA SER A 494 -6.81 19.31 18.85
C SER A 494 -8.17 19.93 19.16
N GLU A 495 -8.22 21.17 19.63
CA GLU A 495 -9.49 21.86 19.92
C GLU A 495 -10.22 22.28 18.63
N GLU A 496 -9.51 22.81 17.65
CA GLU A 496 -10.07 23.12 16.32
C GLU A 496 -10.50 21.86 15.57
N LEU A 497 -9.69 20.79 15.66
CA LEU A 497 -10.03 19.46 15.17
C LEU A 497 -11.35 18.96 15.76
N LYS A 498 -11.54 19.13 17.07
CA LYS A 498 -12.77 18.69 17.75
C LYS A 498 -14.00 19.47 17.27
N GLN A 499 -13.84 20.75 16.93
CA GLN A 499 -14.93 21.60 16.44
C GLN A 499 -15.29 21.30 14.98
N ASN A 500 -14.29 21.08 14.11
CA ASN A 500 -14.51 20.82 12.69
C ASN A 500 -13.60 19.70 12.14
N PRO A 501 -13.87 18.42 12.46
CA PRO A 501 -13.01 17.32 12.04
C PRO A 501 -12.77 17.22 10.53
N ALA A 502 -13.77 17.57 9.71
CA ALA A 502 -13.69 17.46 8.25
C ALA A 502 -12.63 18.37 7.61
N ALA A 503 -12.32 19.51 8.24
CA ALA A 503 -11.25 20.42 7.81
C ALA A 503 -9.84 19.87 8.07
N TRP A 504 -9.72 18.87 8.94
CA TRP A 504 -8.45 18.31 9.38
C TRP A 504 -8.18 16.93 8.77
N MET A 505 -8.74 16.62 7.60
CA MET A 505 -8.41 15.39 6.88
C MET A 505 -7.03 15.48 6.21
N PRO A 506 -6.38 14.35 5.86
CA PRO A 506 -5.03 14.35 5.28
C PRO A 506 -4.86 15.18 4.00
N TRP A 507 -5.95 15.42 3.28
CA TRP A 507 -5.97 16.22 2.05
C TRP A 507 -6.41 17.69 2.26
N ASN A 508 -6.87 18.07 3.46
CA ASN A 508 -7.39 19.43 3.74
C ASN A 508 -6.61 20.19 4.83
N TYR A 509 -5.94 19.49 5.76
CA TYR A 509 -5.38 20.12 6.97
C TYR A 509 -4.40 21.28 6.70
N ARG A 510 -3.67 21.23 5.57
CA ARG A 510 -2.73 22.30 5.20
C ARG A 510 -3.41 23.57 4.72
N ASP A 511 -4.55 23.43 4.06
CA ASP A 511 -5.35 24.57 3.63
C ASP A 511 -5.96 25.24 4.86
N THR A 512 -6.51 24.43 5.77
CA THR A 512 -7.00 24.88 7.08
C THR A 512 -5.93 25.66 7.86
N LEU A 513 -4.70 25.16 7.92
CA LEU A 513 -3.58 25.88 8.57
C LEU A 513 -3.24 27.20 7.88
N SER A 514 -3.38 27.28 6.56
CA SER A 514 -3.07 28.48 5.79
C SER A 514 -4.13 29.57 5.99
N ASP A 515 -5.39 29.17 6.15
CA ASP A 515 -6.51 30.08 6.38
C ASP A 515 -6.56 30.60 7.84
N SER A 516 -6.13 29.81 8.83
CA SER A 516 -6.03 30.26 10.24
C SER A 516 -4.93 31.29 10.51
N VAL A 517 -3.99 31.47 9.57
CA VAL A 517 -2.89 32.46 9.67
C VAL A 517 -3.27 33.79 8.98
N ARG A 518 -4.39 33.83 8.25
CA ARG A 518 -4.95 35.05 7.64
C ARG A 518 -5.99 35.67 8.57
#